data_AF-A0A533ZMM6-F1
#
_entry.id   AF-A0A533ZMM6-F1
#
_cell.length_a   1.000
_cell.length_b   1.000
_cell.length_c   1.000
_cell.angle_alpha   90.00
_cell.angle_beta   90.00
_cell.angle_gamma   90.00
#
_symmetry.space_group_name_H-M   'P 1'
#
loop_
_entity.id
_entity.type
_entity.pdbx_description
1 polymer ?
#
loop_
_entity_poly.entity_id
_entity_poly.type
_entity_poly.pdbx_seq_one_letter_code
_entity_poly.pdbx_strand_id
1 'polypeptide(L)' 'MLREKYEDEIEQIISRYPVRRSALLPLLNLAQREEGYVSETAMKEIARILRLTPPQV' A
#
# COMPACT_ATOMS: atom_id res chain seq x y z
N MET A 1 -12.29 1.49 1.50
CA MET A 1 -10.94 1.05 1.97
C MET A 1 -9.98 1.01 0.78
N LEU A 2 -8.66 1.13 0.99
CA LEU A 2 -7.66 1.23 -0.10
C LEU A 2 -7.74 -0.01 -1.02
N ARG A 3 -7.88 -1.19 -0.41
CA ARG A 3 -8.02 -2.46 -1.13
C ARG A 3 -9.28 -2.53 -1.99
N GLU A 4 -10.40 -2.00 -1.51
CA GLU A 4 -11.68 -2.01 -2.26
C GLU A 4 -11.62 -1.11 -3.50
N LYS A 5 -10.84 -0.03 -3.46
CA LYS A 5 -10.72 0.91 -4.58
C LYS A 5 -9.67 0.47 -5.61
N TYR A 6 -8.59 -0.18 -5.17
CA TYR A 6 -7.39 -0.38 -6.00
C TYR A 6 -6.86 -1.82 -5.98
N GLU A 7 -7.71 -2.83 -5.79
CA GLU A 7 -7.28 -4.24 -5.66
C GLU A 7 -6.33 -4.68 -6.79
N ASP A 8 -6.73 -4.50 -8.04
CA ASP A 8 -5.94 -4.92 -9.21
C ASP A 8 -4.60 -4.17 -9.30
N GLU A 9 -4.59 -2.85 -9.04
CA GLU A 9 -3.38 -2.03 -9.10
C GLU A 9 -2.41 -2.41 -7.96
N ILE A 10 -2.93 -2.71 -6.77
CA ILE A 10 -2.15 -3.20 -5.63
C ILE A 10 -1.47 -4.53 -5.98
N GLU A 11 -2.20 -5.49 -6.57
CA GLU A 11 -1.64 -6.78 -6.95
C GLU A 11 -0.59 -6.66 -8.06
N GLN A 12 -0.84 -5.80 -9.06
CA GLN A 12 0.14 -5.48 -10.10
C GLN A 12 1.39 -4.79 -9.56
N ILE A 13 1.25 -3.90 -8.57
CA ILE A 13 2.39 -3.25 -7.92
C ILE A 13 3.22 -4.30 -7.19
N ILE A 14 2.59 -5.16 -6.39
CA ILE A 14 3.29 -6.18 -5.60
C ILE A 14 4.02 -7.19 -6.50
N SER A 15 3.42 -7.60 -7.62
CA SER A 15 4.02 -8.58 -8.53
C SER A 15 5.30 -8.12 -9.21
N ARG A 16 5.53 -6.79 -9.30
CA ARG A 16 6.77 -6.21 -9.85
C ARG A 16 7.97 -6.33 -8.93
N TYR A 17 7.77 -6.67 -7.65
CA TYR A 17 8.85 -6.72 -6.67
C TYR A 17 9.07 -8.14 -6.15
N PRO A 18 10.31 -8.69 -6.24
CA PRO A 18 10.62 -10.01 -5.68
C PRO A 18 10.53 -10.01 -4.14
N VAL A 19 10.70 -8.85 -3.52
CA VAL A 19 10.54 -8.65 -2.07
C VAL A 19 9.31 -7.79 -1.83
N ARG A 20 8.29 -8.34 -1.15
CA ARG A 20 7.02 -7.63 -0.89
C ARG A 20 7.21 -6.25 -0.26
N ARG A 21 8.14 -6.11 0.69
CA ARG A 21 8.44 -4.83 1.36
C ARG A 21 8.83 -3.73 0.38
N SER A 22 9.43 -4.05 -0.77
CA SER A 22 9.82 -3.08 -1.79
C SER A 22 8.63 -2.40 -2.47
N ALA A 23 7.43 -2.99 -2.38
CA ALA A 23 6.19 -2.37 -2.87
C ALA A 23 5.66 -1.25 -1.95
N LEU A 24 6.28 -0.98 -0.81
CA LEU A 24 5.83 0.00 0.18
C LEU A 24 5.65 1.41 -0.41
N LEU A 25 6.71 1.98 -1.01
CA LEU A 25 6.66 3.34 -1.57
C LEU A 25 5.61 3.47 -2.70
N PRO A 26 5.54 2.53 -3.67
CA PRO A 26 4.46 2.53 -4.65
C PRO A 26 3.05 2.49 -4.06
N LEU A 27 2.81 1.67 -3.02
CA LEU A 27 1.50 1.58 -2.37
C LEU A 27 1.16 2.85 -1.57
N LEU A 28 2.15 3.49 -0.95
CA LEU A 28 1.96 4.79 -0.31
C LEU A 28 1.61 5.88 -1.34
N ASN A 29 2.29 5.90 -2.49
CA ASN A 29 1.96 6.83 -3.57
C ASN A 29 0.55 6.60 -4.12
N LEU A 30 0.15 5.34 -4.28
CA LEU A 30 -1.21 4.96 -4.69
C LEU A 30 -2.26 5.47 -3.67
N ALA A 31 -2.01 5.28 -2.38
CA ALA A 31 -2.89 5.79 -1.33
C ALA A 31 -2.99 7.32 -1.28
N GLN A 32 -1.93 8.02 -1.68
CA GLN A 32 -1.87 9.48 -1.66
C GLN A 32 -2.59 10.15 -2.85
N ARG A 33 -2.90 9.42 -3.93
CA ARG A 33 -3.37 10.00 -5.21
C ARG A 33 -4.61 10.89 -5.12
N GLU A 34 -5.59 10.54 -4.29
CA GLU A 34 -6.87 11.28 -4.22
C GLU A 34 -6.82 12.44 -3.23
N GLU A 35 -6.30 12.22 -2.03
CA GLU A 35 -6.42 13.18 -0.93
C GLU A 35 -5.13 14.01 -0.72
N GLY A 36 -4.04 13.67 -1.42
CA GLY A 36 -2.76 14.36 -1.29
C GLY A 36 -1.95 14.00 -0.03
N TYR A 37 -2.51 13.17 0.86
CA TYR A 37 -1.84 12.60 2.03
C TYR A 37 -2.20 11.12 2.20
N VAL A 38 -1.41 10.39 3.00
CA VAL A 38 -1.72 8.99 3.36
C VAL A 38 -2.38 8.96 4.73
N SER A 39 -3.62 8.50 4.81
CA SER A 39 -4.35 8.37 6.07
C SER A 39 -3.80 7.22 6.93
N GLU A 40 -3.99 7.30 8.26
CA GLU A 40 -3.57 6.25 9.19
C GLU A 40 -4.26 4.90 8.86
N THR A 41 -5.52 4.95 8.41
CA THR A 41 -6.26 3.77 7.95
C THR A 41 -5.58 3.13 6.74
N ALA A 42 -5.21 3.92 5.73
CA ALA A 42 -4.49 3.42 4.57
C ALA A 42 -3.13 2.83 4.95
N MET A 43 -2.43 3.46 5.89
CA MET A 43 -1.15 2.97 6.41
C MET A 43 -1.27 1.58 7.07
N LYS A 44 -2.28 1.40 7.92
CA LYS A 44 -2.60 0.10 8.56
C LYS A 44 -3.00 -0.95 7.53
N GLU A 45 -3.73 -0.56 6.48
CA GLU A 45 -4.07 -1.47 5.39
C GLU A 45 -2.83 -1.90 4.59
N ILE A 46 -1.94 -0.98 4.24
CA ILE A 46 -0.68 -1.28 3.53
C ILE A 46 0.19 -2.21 4.37
N ALA A 47 0.29 -1.98 5.69
CA ALA A 47 0.98 -2.86 6.61
C ALA A 47 0.45 -4.29 6.51
N ARG A 48 -0.88 -4.46 6.56
CA ARG A 48 -1.53 -5.78 6.43
C ARG A 48 -1.27 -6.44 5.07
N ILE A 49 -1.36 -5.67 3.98
CA ILE A 49 -1.12 -6.14 2.60
C ILE A 49 0.32 -6.68 2.46
N LEU A 50 1.30 -5.93 2.98
CA LEU A 50 2.72 -6.25 2.87
C LEU A 50 3.23 -7.20 3.95
N ARG A 51 2.37 -7.60 4.91
CA ARG A 51 2.75 -8.38 6.11
C ARG A 51 3.83 -7.69 6.95
N LEU A 52 3.68 -6.38 7.13
CA LEU A 52 4.50 -5.52 7.97
C LEU A 52 3.72 -5.07 9.21
N THR A 53 4.41 -4.51 10.19
CA THR A 53 3.77 -3.79 11.30
C THR A 53 3.55 -2.32 10.92
N PRO A 54 2.52 -1.63 11.46
CA PRO A 54 2.29 -0.22 11.14
C PRO A 54 3.50 0.71 11.33
N PRO A 55 4.38 0.53 12.34
CA PRO A 55 5.60 1.33 12.46
C PRO A 55 6.65 1.12 11.37
N GLN A 56 6.50 0.11 10.51
CA GLN A 56 7.40 -0.17 9.38
C GLN A 56 6.92 0.45 8.06
N VAL A 57 5.75 1.09 8.07
CA VAL A 57 5.10 1.77 6.94
C VAL A 57 5.30 3.27 7.10
#